data_AF-A0A800KAI8-F1
#
_entry.id   AF-A0A800KAI8-F1
#
_cell.length_a   1.000
_cell.length_b   1.000
_cell.length_c   1.000
_cell.angle_alpha   90.00
_cell.angle_beta   90.00
_cell.angle_gamma   90.00
#
_symmetry.space_group_name_H-M   'P 1'
#
loop_
_entity.id
_entity.type
_entity.pdbx_description
1 polymer ?
#
loop_
_entity_poly.entity_id
_entity_poly.type
_entity_poly.pdbx_seq_one_letter_code
_entity_poly.pdbx_strand_id
1 'polypeptide(L)'
;MIELDNDTKVETALIDSGQIQLTIRNFIGLEADVLFSIDELKVGGAPLETTLQIISSTEPVQQTIDLAGYTLTLPVDDQRVNYTSTLSIPTDQLLSLTLNDSLAIDVLIDTLWFGSITGIIDTVDITIDTVEQEISALPDDMDGFEFANVEIAIDFESGITIPVFLDLTMEASNSAGDMETSSITNWNITDSSQVIIPNASTLINIQPDKILAYGSARVGGDGTSGSVTSAEVIAGLLSVRAPLELEIGPDATITIDPELVTKTGAAETVPEEIEDVVVFISYDNSFEFGSTLTVLMSQDTLDFESGAADILVDALQITAGVAGIDSIDLNDNRLGLFNQDSMYVQVQINVLGQTDSDGNPIPSRFLSTDEMQLNIYGRIQYFVDGPELAGDG
;
A
#
# COMPACT_ATOMS: atom_id res chain seq x y z
N MET A 1 -35.78 36.00 -8.62
CA MET A 1 -35.30 34.79 -7.93
C MET A 1 -34.48 33.97 -8.92
N ILE A 2 -33.39 33.37 -8.44
CA ILE A 2 -32.50 32.51 -9.24
C ILE A 2 -32.40 31.19 -8.48
N GLU A 3 -32.59 30.07 -9.16
CA GLU A 3 -32.50 28.72 -8.58
C GLU A 3 -31.11 28.13 -8.88
N LEU A 4 -30.48 27.51 -7.88
CA LEU A 4 -29.27 26.73 -8.09
C LEU A 4 -29.66 25.37 -8.69
N ASP A 5 -29.17 25.09 -9.89
CA ASP A 5 -29.45 23.84 -10.60
C ASP A 5 -28.39 22.78 -10.25
N ASN A 6 -28.48 22.23 -9.04
CA ASN A 6 -27.72 21.07 -8.60
C ASN A 6 -28.43 20.27 -7.49
N ASP A 7 -28.09 18.99 -7.39
CA ASP A 7 -28.57 18.12 -6.32
C ASP A 7 -27.93 18.46 -4.97
N THR A 8 -26.75 19.09 -5.00
CA THR A 8 -26.10 19.70 -3.84
C THR A 8 -26.98 20.78 -3.22
N LYS A 9 -27.27 20.69 -1.92
CA LYS A 9 -27.93 21.73 -1.13
C LYS A 9 -26.89 22.52 -0.37
N VAL A 10 -26.62 23.74 -0.83
CA VAL A 10 -25.69 24.68 -0.21
C VAL A 10 -26.34 25.25 1.05
N GLU A 11 -25.66 25.14 2.19
CA GLU A 11 -26.00 25.92 3.39
C GLU A 11 -25.11 27.17 3.45
N THR A 12 -23.80 26.97 3.34
CA THR A 12 -22.83 28.06 3.18
C THR A 12 -21.76 27.68 2.15
N ALA A 13 -21.30 28.63 1.36
CA ALA A 13 -20.19 28.41 0.44
C ALA A 13 -19.32 29.65 0.29
N LEU A 14 -18.00 29.48 0.28
CA LEU A 14 -17.05 30.51 -0.13
C LEU A 14 -16.86 30.43 -1.64
N ILE A 15 -17.14 31.52 -2.34
CA ILE A 15 -16.99 31.60 -3.80
C ILE A 15 -15.54 31.96 -4.14
N ASP A 16 -14.85 31.06 -4.82
CA ASP A 16 -13.49 31.29 -5.36
C ASP A 16 -13.56 32.08 -6.66
N SER A 17 -14.52 31.77 -7.53
CA SER A 17 -14.78 32.55 -8.73
C SER A 17 -16.22 32.41 -9.22
N GLY A 18 -16.69 33.45 -9.91
CA GLY A 18 -18.06 33.53 -10.43
C GLY A 18 -18.41 34.99 -10.70
N GLN A 19 -19.47 35.23 -11.46
CA GLN A 19 -19.89 36.59 -11.77
C GLN A 19 -21.40 36.70 -11.92
N ILE A 20 -21.92 37.90 -11.62
CA ILE A 20 -23.29 38.29 -11.98
C ILE A 20 -23.21 39.26 -13.15
N GLN A 21 -23.94 38.95 -14.22
CA GLN A 21 -24.20 39.89 -15.30
C GLN A 21 -25.59 40.51 -15.11
N LEU A 22 -25.60 41.80 -14.79
CA LEU A 22 -26.81 42.61 -14.72
C LEU A 22 -27.00 43.32 -16.05
N THR A 23 -28.17 43.16 -16.66
CA THR A 23 -28.57 43.91 -17.86
C THR A 23 -29.82 44.72 -17.55
N ILE A 24 -29.73 46.05 -17.64
CA ILE A 24 -30.85 46.95 -17.38
C ILE A 24 -31.24 47.68 -18.66
N ARG A 25 -32.53 47.70 -18.98
CA ARG A 25 -33.12 48.52 -20.04
C ARG A 25 -34.11 49.51 -19.44
N ASN A 26 -33.86 50.79 -19.70
CA ASN A 26 -34.66 51.88 -19.18
C ASN A 26 -35.73 52.33 -20.20
N PHE A 27 -36.99 51.99 -19.93
CA PHE A 27 -38.14 52.46 -20.71
C PHE A 27 -38.89 53.61 -20.03
N ILE A 28 -38.37 54.14 -18.92
CA ILE A 28 -38.91 55.32 -18.22
C ILE A 28 -38.48 56.61 -18.94
N GLY A 29 -37.32 56.60 -19.60
CA GLY A 29 -36.80 57.76 -20.34
C GLY A 29 -36.21 58.84 -19.44
N LEU A 30 -35.77 58.49 -18.22
CA LEU A 30 -35.14 59.39 -17.26
C LEU A 30 -33.83 58.82 -16.74
N GLU A 31 -32.91 59.70 -16.37
CA GLU A 31 -31.71 59.29 -15.64
C GLU A 31 -32.06 59.03 -14.18
N ALA A 32 -31.56 57.91 -13.62
CA ALA A 32 -31.83 57.51 -12.26
C ALA A 32 -30.76 56.53 -11.77
N ASP A 33 -30.73 56.29 -10.46
CA ASP A 33 -29.88 55.28 -9.85
C ASP A 33 -30.73 54.04 -9.52
N VAL A 34 -30.27 52.87 -9.93
CA VAL A 34 -30.84 51.59 -9.54
C VAL A 34 -29.94 50.97 -8.48
N LEU A 35 -30.43 50.90 -7.25
CA LEU A 35 -29.77 50.15 -6.18
C LEU A 35 -30.17 48.68 -6.32
N PHE A 36 -29.20 47.80 -6.50
CA PHE A 36 -29.36 46.36 -6.60
C PHE A 36 -28.74 45.71 -5.37
N SER A 37 -29.46 44.79 -4.73
CA SER A 37 -28.92 44.02 -3.60
C SER A 37 -29.30 42.54 -3.63
N ILE A 38 -28.42 41.71 -3.06
CA ILE A 38 -28.63 40.29 -2.78
C ILE A 38 -28.16 40.03 -1.33
N ASP A 39 -29.09 39.63 -0.46
CA ASP A 39 -28.82 39.45 0.98
C ASP A 39 -28.06 38.15 1.27
N GLU A 40 -28.26 37.14 0.43
CA GLU A 40 -27.66 35.80 0.54
C GLU A 40 -26.17 35.79 0.18
N LEU A 41 -25.67 36.80 -0.55
CA LEU A 41 -24.27 36.96 -0.92
C LEU A 41 -23.62 38.02 -0.03
N LYS A 42 -22.57 37.66 0.73
CA LYS A 42 -21.91 38.58 1.67
C LYS A 42 -20.41 38.64 1.48
N VAL A 43 -19.83 39.83 1.61
CA VAL A 43 -18.38 40.04 1.69
C VAL A 43 -18.07 40.88 2.93
N GLY A 44 -17.14 40.41 3.77
CA GLY A 44 -16.86 41.06 5.06
C GLY A 44 -18.07 41.17 6.00
N GLY A 45 -19.08 40.32 5.81
CA GLY A 45 -20.35 40.31 6.57
C GLY A 45 -21.43 41.26 6.04
N ALA A 46 -21.13 42.11 5.06
CA ALA A 46 -22.11 42.98 4.40
C ALA A 46 -22.72 42.29 3.18
N PRO A 47 -24.04 42.44 2.91
CA PRO A 47 -24.67 41.89 1.72
C PRO A 47 -24.13 42.55 0.44
N LEU A 48 -24.25 41.85 -0.69
CA LEU A 48 -23.95 42.41 -2.00
C LEU A 48 -24.90 43.58 -2.26
N GLU A 49 -24.34 44.77 -2.42
CA GLU A 49 -25.08 45.97 -2.77
C GLU A 49 -24.27 46.75 -3.82
N THR A 50 -24.91 47.11 -4.93
CA THR A 50 -24.31 47.95 -5.96
C THR A 50 -25.32 48.94 -6.51
N THR A 51 -24.82 50.11 -6.91
CA THR A 51 -25.62 51.13 -7.58
C THR A 51 -25.23 51.20 -9.05
N LEU A 52 -26.21 51.06 -9.93
CA LEU A 52 -26.05 51.29 -11.36
C LEU A 52 -26.76 52.58 -11.76
N GLN A 53 -26.04 53.47 -12.44
CA GLN A 53 -26.67 54.62 -13.08
C GLN A 53 -27.30 54.20 -14.40
N ILE A 54 -28.59 54.48 -14.57
CA ILE A 54 -29.28 54.31 -15.85
C ILE A 54 -29.41 55.67 -16.54
N ILE A 55 -29.15 55.70 -17.85
CA ILE A 55 -29.30 56.89 -18.68
C ILE A 55 -30.68 56.90 -19.34
N SER A 56 -31.12 58.07 -19.84
CA SER A 56 -32.34 58.21 -20.65
C SER A 56 -32.16 57.60 -22.05
N SER A 57 -32.02 56.27 -22.10
CA SER A 57 -31.86 55.48 -23.32
C SER A 57 -32.49 54.11 -23.13
N THR A 58 -32.99 53.54 -24.22
CA THR A 58 -33.50 52.16 -24.25
C THR A 58 -32.40 51.12 -24.54
N GLU A 59 -31.18 51.58 -24.86
CA GLU A 59 -30.03 50.70 -25.01
C GLU A 59 -29.71 49.99 -23.69
N PRO A 60 -29.40 48.68 -23.71
CA PRO A 60 -29.09 47.94 -22.51
C PRO A 60 -27.78 48.42 -21.89
N VAL A 61 -27.82 48.69 -20.58
CA VAL A 61 -26.62 48.90 -19.77
C VAL A 61 -26.28 47.58 -19.11
N GLN A 62 -25.03 47.14 -19.23
CA GLN A 62 -24.54 45.92 -18.60
C GLN A 62 -23.54 46.25 -17.50
N GLN A 63 -23.63 45.54 -16.38
CA GLN A 63 -22.63 45.55 -15.32
C GLN A 63 -22.29 44.11 -14.94
N THR A 64 -20.99 43.85 -14.86
CA THR A 64 -20.46 42.60 -14.31
C THR A 64 -20.04 42.84 -12.87
N ILE A 65 -20.50 41.95 -11.98
CA ILE A 65 -20.11 41.92 -10.58
C ILE A 65 -19.29 40.65 -10.37
N ASP A 66 -18.05 40.80 -9.94
CA ASP A 66 -17.20 39.68 -9.52
C ASP A 66 -17.67 39.17 -8.15
N LEU A 67 -17.83 37.85 -8.03
CA LEU A 67 -18.25 37.18 -6.81
C LEU A 67 -17.11 36.52 -6.05
N ALA A 68 -15.87 36.60 -6.51
CA ALA A 68 -14.72 36.07 -5.77
C ALA A 68 -14.64 36.66 -4.35
N GLY A 69 -14.53 35.79 -3.35
CA GLY A 69 -14.47 36.15 -1.93
C GLY A 69 -15.83 36.42 -1.27
N TYR A 70 -16.94 36.35 -2.01
CA TYR A 70 -18.27 36.37 -1.41
C TYR A 70 -18.58 35.01 -0.76
N THR A 71 -19.29 35.07 0.36
CA THR A 71 -19.94 33.91 0.99
C THR A 71 -21.40 33.88 0.57
N LEU A 72 -21.84 32.76 0.00
CA LEU A 72 -23.24 32.45 -0.23
C LEU A 72 -23.81 31.76 1.01
N THR A 73 -25.00 32.17 1.47
CA THR A 73 -25.72 31.52 2.58
C THR A 73 -27.16 31.30 2.18
N LEU A 74 -27.60 30.04 2.21
CA LEU A 74 -28.95 29.62 1.81
C LEU A 74 -29.53 28.64 2.85
N PRO A 75 -30.84 28.67 3.09
CA PRO A 75 -31.50 27.59 3.83
C PRO A 75 -31.39 26.27 3.05
N VAL A 76 -31.11 25.15 3.73
CA VAL A 76 -31.03 23.82 3.09
C VAL A 76 -32.32 23.46 2.33
N ASP A 77 -33.48 23.87 2.87
CA ASP A 77 -34.80 23.64 2.28
C ASP A 77 -35.19 24.65 1.17
N ASP A 78 -34.41 25.71 0.94
CA ASP A 78 -34.68 26.75 -0.06
C ASP A 78 -33.39 27.20 -0.76
N GLN A 79 -33.10 26.61 -1.92
CA GLN A 79 -31.91 26.87 -2.73
C GLN A 79 -32.10 28.00 -3.75
N ARG A 80 -32.77 29.08 -3.33
CA ARG A 80 -33.07 30.23 -4.19
C ARG A 80 -32.36 31.48 -3.70
N VAL A 81 -31.75 32.20 -4.64
CA VAL A 81 -31.17 33.53 -4.40
C VAL A 81 -32.21 34.60 -4.73
N ASN A 82 -32.49 35.47 -3.76
CA ASN A 82 -33.37 36.61 -3.94
C ASN A 82 -32.57 37.87 -4.26
N TYR A 83 -33.16 38.76 -5.06
CA TYR A 83 -32.58 40.07 -5.32
C TYR A 83 -33.64 41.14 -5.16
N THR A 84 -33.22 42.32 -4.73
CA THR A 84 -34.07 43.50 -4.70
C THR A 84 -33.48 44.59 -5.58
N SER A 85 -34.37 45.40 -6.17
CA SER A 85 -33.96 46.55 -6.98
C SER A 85 -34.84 47.74 -6.64
N THR A 86 -34.24 48.83 -6.18
CA THR A 86 -34.95 50.07 -5.87
C THR A 86 -34.46 51.20 -6.76
N LEU A 87 -35.39 51.85 -7.44
CA LEU A 87 -35.13 53.01 -8.28
C LEU A 87 -35.13 54.27 -7.42
N SER A 88 -34.05 55.04 -7.50
CA SER A 88 -33.93 56.38 -6.91
C SER A 88 -33.87 57.43 -8.01
N ILE A 89 -34.85 58.34 -8.03
CA ILE A 89 -34.93 59.42 -9.01
C ILE A 89 -34.52 60.73 -8.33
N PRO A 90 -33.60 61.52 -8.91
CA PRO A 90 -33.25 62.83 -8.39
C PRO A 90 -34.50 63.73 -8.26
N THR A 91 -34.77 64.21 -7.06
CA THR A 91 -36.08 64.72 -6.60
C THR A 91 -36.45 66.14 -7.05
N ASP A 92 -35.65 66.76 -7.91
CA ASP A 92 -35.72 68.20 -8.19
C ASP A 92 -36.72 68.56 -9.31
N GLN A 93 -37.31 67.55 -9.97
CA GLN A 93 -38.11 67.74 -11.19
C GLN A 93 -39.55 67.21 -11.04
N LEU A 94 -40.51 67.97 -11.58
CA LEU A 94 -41.89 67.53 -11.79
C LEU A 94 -41.90 66.49 -12.91
N LEU A 95 -42.15 65.22 -12.55
CA LEU A 95 -42.16 64.09 -13.48
C LEU A 95 -43.58 63.58 -13.70
N SER A 96 -43.91 63.25 -14.93
CA SER A 96 -45.16 62.56 -15.29
C SER A 96 -44.81 61.15 -15.75
N LEU A 97 -45.09 60.17 -14.90
CA LEU A 97 -44.92 58.76 -15.23
C LEU A 97 -46.21 58.19 -15.82
N THR A 98 -46.08 57.31 -16.81
CA THR A 98 -47.21 56.57 -17.40
C THR A 98 -47.21 55.12 -16.97
N LEU A 99 -48.34 54.42 -17.15
CA LEU A 99 -48.43 52.98 -16.89
C LEU A 99 -47.54 52.12 -17.80
N ASN A 100 -46.97 52.70 -18.86
CA ASN A 100 -46.06 52.00 -19.78
C ASN A 100 -44.58 52.19 -19.41
N ASP A 101 -44.28 53.08 -18.46
CA ASP A 101 -42.91 53.35 -18.03
C ASP A 101 -42.44 52.15 -17.20
N SER A 102 -41.34 51.53 -17.62
CA SER A 102 -40.85 50.30 -17.00
C SER A 102 -39.33 50.20 -17.03
N LEU A 103 -38.79 49.40 -16.12
CA LEU A 103 -37.41 48.93 -16.14
C LEU A 103 -37.43 47.43 -16.34
N ALA A 104 -36.70 46.95 -17.35
CA ALA A 104 -36.40 45.54 -17.49
C ALA A 104 -35.01 45.30 -16.90
N ILE A 105 -34.92 44.41 -15.92
CA ILE A 105 -33.68 44.00 -15.27
C ILE A 105 -33.55 42.50 -15.47
N ASP A 106 -32.56 42.10 -16.26
CA ASP A 106 -32.17 40.71 -16.43
C ASP A 106 -30.94 40.45 -15.56
N VAL A 107 -31.01 39.42 -14.72
CA VAL A 107 -29.93 39.01 -13.82
C VAL A 107 -29.50 37.60 -14.21
N LEU A 108 -28.23 37.46 -14.58
CA LEU A 108 -27.62 36.17 -14.90
C LEU A 108 -26.49 35.91 -13.92
N ILE A 109 -26.56 34.82 -13.16
CA ILE A 109 -25.43 34.30 -12.40
C ILE A 109 -24.74 33.28 -13.28
N ASP A 110 -23.45 33.49 -13.55
CA ASP A 110 -22.60 32.55 -14.28
C ASP A 110 -22.20 31.37 -13.38
N THR A 111 -21.46 30.40 -13.92
CA THR A 111 -20.96 29.24 -13.17
C THR A 111 -20.19 29.70 -11.93
N LEU A 112 -20.60 29.20 -10.75
CA LEU A 112 -19.92 29.46 -9.48
C LEU A 112 -18.93 28.33 -9.18
N TRP A 113 -17.72 28.71 -8.79
CA TRP A 113 -16.70 27.80 -8.26
C TRP A 113 -16.53 28.09 -6.78
N PHE A 114 -16.73 27.06 -5.95
CA PHE A 114 -16.60 27.18 -4.51
C PHE A 114 -15.22 26.72 -4.03
N GLY A 115 -14.58 27.53 -3.19
CA GLY A 115 -13.37 27.12 -2.46
C GLY A 115 -13.68 26.29 -1.23
N SER A 116 -14.85 26.52 -0.65
CA SER A 116 -15.41 25.64 0.38
C SER A 116 -16.93 25.64 0.29
N ILE A 117 -17.52 24.51 0.66
CA ILE A 117 -18.96 24.34 0.71
C ILE A 117 -19.32 23.56 1.97
N THR A 118 -20.38 24.00 2.64
CA THR A 118 -21.05 23.27 3.71
C THR A 118 -22.50 23.08 3.32
N GLY A 119 -23.02 21.87 3.45
CA GLY A 119 -24.39 21.54 3.05
C GLY A 119 -24.55 20.05 2.80
N ILE A 120 -25.58 19.66 2.05
CA ILE A 120 -25.76 18.29 1.57
C ILE A 120 -25.12 18.22 0.20
N ILE A 121 -24.03 17.48 0.07
CA ILE A 121 -23.23 17.45 -1.16
C ILE A 121 -23.67 16.23 -1.99
N ASP A 122 -23.98 16.48 -3.25
CA ASP A 122 -24.26 15.41 -4.21
C ASP A 122 -23.04 14.51 -4.38
N THR A 123 -23.26 13.31 -4.90
CA THR A 123 -22.23 12.31 -5.10
C THR A 123 -21.12 12.85 -6.01
N VAL A 124 -19.89 12.83 -5.52
CA VAL A 124 -18.69 13.12 -6.32
C VAL A 124 -17.84 11.86 -6.39
N ASP A 125 -17.64 11.33 -7.60
CA ASP A 125 -16.73 10.23 -7.86
C ASP A 125 -15.36 10.75 -8.29
N ILE A 126 -14.32 10.25 -7.66
CA ILE A 126 -12.92 10.63 -7.86
C ILE A 126 -12.12 9.37 -8.16
N THR A 127 -11.31 9.39 -9.21
CA THR A 127 -10.35 8.30 -9.46
C THR A 127 -9.12 8.48 -8.57
N ILE A 128 -8.67 7.38 -7.97
CA ILE A 128 -7.41 7.32 -7.24
C ILE A 128 -6.33 6.85 -8.22
N ASP A 129 -5.31 7.69 -8.40
CA ASP A 129 -4.17 7.37 -9.25
C ASP A 129 -3.44 6.11 -8.77
N THR A 130 -2.84 5.39 -9.70
CA THR A 130 -2.06 4.20 -9.39
C THR A 130 -0.79 4.57 -8.64
N VAL A 131 -0.62 4.00 -7.46
CA VAL A 131 0.61 4.02 -6.67
C VAL A 131 1.34 2.70 -6.87
N GLU A 132 2.65 2.79 -7.08
CA GLU A 132 3.53 1.63 -7.27
C GLU A 132 4.53 1.54 -6.12
N GLN A 133 4.69 0.34 -5.58
CA GLN A 133 5.67 0.02 -4.55
C GLN A 133 6.50 -1.18 -5.01
N GLU A 134 7.81 -0.97 -5.16
CA GLU A 134 8.77 -2.06 -5.37
C GLU A 134 9.00 -2.82 -4.06
N ILE A 135 9.11 -4.14 -4.14
CA ILE A 135 9.38 -5.03 -3.01
C ILE A 135 10.74 -5.68 -3.25
N SER A 136 11.67 -5.45 -2.32
CA SER A 136 13.04 -5.97 -2.39
C SER A 136 13.53 -6.56 -1.07
N ALA A 137 12.63 -6.66 -0.09
CA ALA A 137 12.95 -7.12 1.26
C ALA A 137 12.69 -8.62 1.47
N LEU A 138 12.04 -9.29 0.52
CA LEU A 138 11.82 -10.73 0.56
C LEU A 138 13.13 -11.44 0.14
N PRO A 139 13.60 -12.45 0.90
CA PRO A 139 14.74 -13.27 0.49
C PRO A 139 14.46 -14.03 -0.81
N ASP A 140 15.50 -14.21 -1.63
CA ASP A 140 15.40 -14.95 -2.90
C ASP A 140 15.17 -16.46 -2.66
N ASP A 141 15.66 -17.01 -1.55
CA ASP A 141 15.54 -18.43 -1.19
C ASP A 141 14.27 -18.73 -0.35
N MET A 142 13.11 -18.28 -0.85
CA MET A 142 11.79 -18.54 -0.21
C MET A 142 10.97 -19.62 -0.92
N ASP A 143 11.55 -20.35 -1.87
CA ASP A 143 10.87 -21.47 -2.52
C ASP A 143 10.44 -22.53 -1.51
N GLY A 144 9.15 -22.88 -1.56
CA GLY A 144 8.52 -23.80 -0.62
C GLY A 144 8.17 -23.19 0.75
N PHE A 145 8.37 -21.89 0.96
CA PHE A 145 7.92 -21.16 2.14
C PHE A 145 6.74 -20.25 1.81
N GLU A 146 5.63 -20.40 2.52
CA GLU A 146 4.45 -19.54 2.39
C GLU A 146 4.18 -18.79 3.69
N PHE A 147 3.94 -17.48 3.64
CA PHE A 147 3.49 -16.74 4.80
C PHE A 147 2.07 -17.15 5.17
N ALA A 148 1.89 -17.61 6.40
CA ALA A 148 0.58 -17.98 6.93
C ALA A 148 -0.24 -16.72 7.29
N ASN A 149 0.42 -15.75 7.92
CA ASN A 149 -0.19 -14.52 8.40
C ASN A 149 0.47 -13.32 7.74
N VAL A 150 -0.31 -12.59 6.97
CA VAL A 150 0.09 -11.31 6.39
C VAL A 150 -1.04 -10.32 6.61
N GLU A 151 -0.69 -9.14 7.07
CA GLU A 151 -1.59 -7.99 7.15
C GLU A 151 -1.05 -6.89 6.24
N ILE A 152 -1.88 -6.47 5.28
CA ILE A 152 -1.66 -5.23 4.56
C ILE A 152 -2.77 -4.27 4.98
N ALA A 153 -2.35 -3.13 5.52
CA ALA A 153 -3.24 -2.09 6.01
C ALA A 153 -2.93 -0.75 5.32
N ILE A 154 -3.96 0.04 5.08
CA ILE A 154 -3.81 1.43 4.63
C ILE A 154 -4.52 2.33 5.64
N ASP A 155 -3.76 3.19 6.30
CA ASP A 155 -4.28 4.18 7.23
C ASP A 155 -4.56 5.49 6.48
N PHE A 156 -5.82 5.89 6.39
CA PHE A 156 -6.23 7.13 5.72
C PHE A 156 -6.34 8.31 6.69
N GLU A 157 -5.90 9.47 6.25
CA GLU A 157 -6.16 10.76 6.89
C GLU A 157 -7.02 11.61 5.96
N SER A 158 -8.15 12.10 6.47
CA SER A 158 -9.08 12.96 5.73
C SER A 158 -9.66 14.04 6.64
N GLY A 159 -9.71 15.28 6.13
CA GLY A 159 -10.42 16.40 6.76
C GLY A 159 -11.90 16.49 6.38
N ILE A 160 -12.35 15.65 5.43
CA ILE A 160 -13.71 15.66 4.91
C ILE A 160 -14.67 15.16 5.98
N THR A 161 -15.74 15.93 6.22
CA THR A 161 -16.72 15.64 7.29
C THR A 161 -17.99 14.96 6.80
N ILE A 162 -18.10 14.73 5.51
CA ILE A 162 -19.14 13.88 4.89
C ILE A 162 -18.59 12.48 4.62
N PRO A 163 -19.46 11.48 4.38
CA PRO A 163 -19.02 10.13 4.08
C PRO A 163 -18.14 10.05 2.83
N VAL A 164 -17.05 9.29 2.95
CA VAL A 164 -16.14 8.98 1.85
C VAL A 164 -16.04 7.46 1.74
N PHE A 165 -16.53 6.92 0.63
CA PHE A 165 -16.49 5.50 0.33
C PHE A 165 -15.37 5.21 -0.66
N LEU A 166 -14.52 4.23 -0.34
CA LEU A 166 -13.44 3.79 -1.20
C LEU A 166 -13.75 2.45 -1.86
N ASP A 167 -13.43 2.36 -3.14
CA ASP A 167 -13.22 1.11 -3.86
C ASP A 167 -11.73 1.06 -4.21
N LEU A 168 -10.97 0.12 -3.64
CA LEU A 168 -9.54 -0.03 -3.87
C LEU A 168 -9.23 -1.41 -4.45
N THR A 169 -8.27 -1.44 -5.36
CA THR A 169 -7.68 -2.66 -5.92
C THR A 169 -6.18 -2.63 -5.67
N MET A 170 -5.67 -3.75 -5.19
CA MET A 170 -4.23 -4.01 -5.12
C MET A 170 -3.87 -5.16 -6.04
N GLU A 171 -2.80 -4.97 -6.80
CA GLU A 171 -2.27 -5.97 -7.73
C GLU A 171 -0.81 -6.22 -7.40
N ALA A 172 -0.46 -7.46 -7.09
CA ALA A 172 0.90 -7.90 -6.84
C ALA A 172 1.40 -8.66 -8.08
N SER A 173 2.64 -8.45 -8.47
CA SER A 173 3.24 -9.12 -9.64
C SER A 173 4.71 -9.42 -9.43
N ASN A 174 5.19 -10.53 -10.00
CA ASN A 174 6.60 -10.91 -10.01
C ASN A 174 7.16 -11.03 -11.46
N SER A 175 8.47 -11.20 -11.57
CA SER A 175 9.22 -11.33 -12.82
C SER A 175 9.03 -12.68 -13.50
N ALA A 176 8.54 -13.69 -12.78
CA ALA A 176 8.09 -14.97 -13.35
C ALA A 176 6.78 -14.83 -14.14
N GLY A 177 6.04 -13.73 -13.93
CA GLY A 177 4.78 -13.42 -14.61
C GLY A 177 3.54 -13.77 -13.82
N ASP A 178 3.67 -14.14 -12.55
CA ASP A 178 2.54 -14.36 -11.66
C ASP A 178 1.92 -13.03 -11.26
N MET A 179 0.60 -13.03 -11.11
CA MET A 179 -0.16 -11.87 -10.70
C MET A 179 -1.28 -12.30 -9.76
N GLU A 180 -1.41 -11.57 -8.65
CA GLU A 180 -2.49 -11.75 -7.69
C GLU A 180 -3.17 -10.41 -7.43
N THR A 181 -4.47 -10.46 -7.13
CA THR A 181 -5.30 -9.27 -6.97
C THR A 181 -6.19 -9.37 -5.76
N SER A 182 -6.28 -8.28 -5.00
CA SER A 182 -7.23 -8.13 -3.90
C SER A 182 -7.95 -6.80 -4.02
N SER A 183 -9.22 -6.77 -3.61
CA SER A 183 -10.01 -5.55 -3.66
C SER A 183 -10.91 -5.39 -2.44
N ILE A 184 -11.15 -4.12 -2.11
CA ILE A 184 -12.18 -3.70 -1.18
C ILE A 184 -13.18 -2.85 -1.95
N THR A 185 -14.45 -2.97 -1.57
CA THR A 185 -15.51 -2.18 -2.19
C THR A 185 -16.34 -1.49 -1.11
N ASN A 186 -16.75 -0.26 -1.41
CA ASN A 186 -17.65 0.54 -0.60
C ASN A 186 -17.20 0.70 0.86
N TRP A 187 -15.90 0.90 1.10
CA TRP A 187 -15.36 1.08 2.44
C TRP A 187 -15.49 2.52 2.92
N ASN A 188 -16.21 2.77 4.00
CA ASN A 188 -16.39 4.12 4.54
C ASN A 188 -15.20 4.55 5.43
N ILE A 189 -14.28 5.37 4.90
CA ILE A 189 -13.13 5.87 5.67
C ILE A 189 -13.50 6.95 6.68
N THR A 190 -14.68 7.54 6.57
CA THR A 190 -15.20 8.49 7.57
C THR A 190 -15.63 7.75 8.85
N ASP A 191 -16.05 6.48 8.74
CA ASP A 191 -16.39 5.62 9.89
C ASP A 191 -15.16 4.87 10.42
N SER A 192 -14.33 4.34 9.51
CA SER A 192 -13.12 3.58 9.85
C SER A 192 -12.00 3.94 8.89
N SER A 193 -11.05 4.75 9.35
CA SER A 193 -9.95 5.26 8.54
C SER A 193 -8.91 4.21 8.14
N GLN A 194 -8.88 3.07 8.82
CA GLN A 194 -7.98 1.96 8.49
C GLN A 194 -8.68 0.95 7.58
N VAL A 195 -8.09 0.69 6.42
CA VAL A 195 -8.51 -0.35 5.47
C VAL A 195 -7.58 -1.56 5.64
N ILE A 196 -8.15 -2.74 5.88
CA ILE A 196 -7.41 -4.01 5.87
C ILE A 196 -7.67 -4.71 4.55
N ILE A 197 -6.61 -5.05 3.82
CA ILE A 197 -6.71 -5.69 2.52
C ILE A 197 -6.97 -7.20 2.72
N PRO A 198 -8.04 -7.75 2.12
CA PRO A 198 -8.35 -9.17 2.28
C PRO A 198 -7.32 -10.05 1.57
N ASN A 199 -7.14 -11.28 2.06
CA ASN A 199 -6.25 -12.29 1.47
C ASN A 199 -4.82 -11.77 1.20
N ALA A 200 -4.30 -10.93 2.09
CA ALA A 200 -2.98 -10.31 1.90
C ALA A 200 -1.84 -11.33 1.74
N SER A 201 -1.97 -12.54 2.30
CA SER A 201 -0.98 -13.60 2.12
C SER A 201 -0.85 -14.05 0.67
N THR A 202 -1.94 -14.12 -0.11
CA THR A 202 -1.86 -14.54 -1.51
C THR A 202 -1.07 -13.54 -2.35
N LEU A 203 -1.17 -12.25 -2.03
CA LEU A 203 -0.39 -11.19 -2.69
C LEU A 203 1.11 -11.30 -2.39
N ILE A 204 1.49 -11.73 -1.18
CA ILE A 204 2.90 -11.81 -0.75
C ILE A 204 3.53 -13.16 -1.11
N ASN A 205 2.76 -14.25 -1.10
CA ASN A 205 3.28 -15.61 -1.35
C ASN A 205 3.67 -15.84 -2.81
N ILE A 206 3.21 -15.00 -3.76
CA ILE A 206 3.77 -14.99 -5.12
C ILE A 206 5.15 -14.33 -5.20
N GLN A 207 5.74 -13.92 -4.06
CA GLN A 207 7.02 -13.22 -3.96
C GLN A 207 7.07 -12.04 -4.95
N PRO A 208 6.18 -11.04 -4.79
CA PRO A 208 6.04 -9.98 -5.77
C PRO A 208 7.30 -9.12 -5.81
N ASP A 209 7.71 -8.72 -7.01
CA ASP A 209 8.70 -7.65 -7.20
C ASP A 209 8.04 -6.27 -7.01
N LYS A 210 6.72 -6.22 -7.16
CA LYS A 210 5.94 -4.99 -7.23
C LYS A 210 4.52 -5.16 -6.75
N ILE A 211 4.01 -4.15 -6.04
CA ILE A 211 2.60 -4.02 -5.68
C ILE A 211 2.08 -2.68 -6.21
N LEU A 212 0.96 -2.74 -6.92
CA LEU A 212 0.19 -1.58 -7.39
C LEU A 212 -1.05 -1.41 -6.51
N ALA A 213 -1.40 -0.17 -6.20
CA ALA A 213 -2.66 0.18 -5.55
C ALA A 213 -3.36 1.29 -6.33
N TYR A 214 -4.63 1.11 -6.67
CA TYR A 214 -5.43 2.08 -7.42
C TYR A 214 -6.92 1.92 -7.10
N GLY A 215 -7.75 2.87 -7.48
CA GLY A 215 -9.18 2.75 -7.17
C GLY A 215 -10.00 4.00 -7.46
N SER A 216 -11.07 4.15 -6.69
CA SER A 216 -11.93 5.33 -6.70
C SER A 216 -12.45 5.67 -5.31
N ALA A 217 -12.73 6.95 -5.09
CA ALA A 217 -13.39 7.47 -3.92
C ALA A 217 -14.72 8.10 -4.33
N ARG A 218 -15.77 7.83 -3.56
CA ARG A 218 -17.07 8.47 -3.69
C ARG A 218 -17.33 9.30 -2.44
N VAL A 219 -17.52 10.60 -2.63
CA VAL A 219 -17.72 11.58 -1.55
C VAL A 219 -19.17 12.06 -1.57
N GLY A 220 -19.85 12.01 -0.42
CA GLY A 220 -21.23 12.49 -0.27
C GLY A 220 -22.28 11.55 -0.87
N GLY A 221 -23.44 12.10 -1.22
CA GLY A 221 -24.53 11.37 -1.88
C GLY A 221 -25.50 10.60 -0.99
N ASP A 222 -25.27 10.55 0.33
CA ASP A 222 -26.14 9.84 1.29
C ASP A 222 -27.16 10.75 2.00
N GLY A 223 -27.16 12.05 1.67
CA GLY A 223 -27.99 13.06 2.31
C GLY A 223 -27.42 13.64 3.60
N THR A 224 -26.22 13.22 4.02
CA THR A 224 -25.53 13.78 5.19
C THR A 224 -25.01 15.17 4.89
N SER A 225 -25.25 16.11 5.81
CA SER A 225 -24.69 17.44 5.71
C SER A 225 -23.28 17.49 6.32
N GLY A 226 -22.37 18.16 5.64
CA GLY A 226 -21.04 18.45 6.14
C GLY A 226 -20.31 19.43 5.24
N SER A 227 -19.01 19.57 5.46
CA SER A 227 -18.14 20.52 4.78
C SER A 227 -17.07 19.81 3.96
N VAL A 228 -16.77 20.37 2.78
CA VAL A 228 -15.59 20.07 1.98
C VAL A 228 -14.92 21.35 1.51
N THR A 229 -13.61 21.28 1.26
CA THR A 229 -12.84 22.39 0.68
C THR A 229 -12.05 21.94 -0.55
N SER A 230 -11.80 22.86 -1.48
CA SER A 230 -11.01 22.59 -2.70
C SER A 230 -9.54 22.26 -2.40
N ALA A 231 -9.07 22.51 -1.18
CA ALA A 231 -7.72 22.24 -0.72
C ALA A 231 -7.59 20.94 0.10
N GLU A 232 -8.70 20.26 0.40
CA GLU A 232 -8.66 19.00 1.15
C GLU A 232 -8.01 17.89 0.34
N VAL A 233 -7.19 17.09 1.02
CA VAL A 233 -6.50 15.94 0.46
C VAL A 233 -6.84 14.72 1.32
N ILE A 234 -7.13 13.61 0.66
CA ILE A 234 -7.16 12.30 1.30
C ILE A 234 -5.79 11.66 1.09
N ALA A 235 -5.07 11.42 2.17
CA ALA A 235 -3.78 10.73 2.13
C ALA A 235 -3.92 9.35 2.76
N GLY A 236 -3.27 8.34 2.18
CA GLY A 236 -3.22 6.98 2.72
C GLY A 236 -1.78 6.56 2.96
N LEU A 237 -1.49 5.97 4.12
CA LEU A 237 -0.20 5.35 4.43
C LEU A 237 -0.34 3.83 4.37
N LEU A 238 0.35 3.20 3.40
CA LEU A 238 0.42 1.75 3.27
C LEU A 238 1.40 1.17 4.31
N SER A 239 0.96 0.14 5.03
CA SER A 239 1.78 -0.68 5.92
C SER A 239 1.61 -2.16 5.56
N VAL A 240 2.73 -2.86 5.42
CA VAL A 240 2.76 -4.32 5.26
C VAL A 240 3.39 -4.92 6.51
N ARG A 241 2.72 -5.89 7.12
CA ARG A 241 3.18 -6.64 8.28
C ARG A 241 3.05 -8.12 7.98
N ALA A 242 4.19 -8.77 7.78
CA ALA A 242 4.27 -10.21 7.63
C ALA A 242 5.18 -10.75 8.75
N PRO A 243 4.60 -11.23 9.86
CA PRO A 243 5.34 -12.05 10.80
C PRO A 243 6.01 -13.21 10.06
N LEU A 244 7.21 -13.62 10.48
CA LEU A 244 7.88 -14.82 9.97
C LEU A 244 7.24 -16.08 10.56
N GLU A 245 5.96 -16.26 10.25
CA GLU A 245 5.16 -17.44 10.56
C GLU A 245 4.82 -18.10 9.22
N LEU A 246 5.54 -19.18 8.92
CA LEU A 246 5.63 -19.76 7.59
C LEU A 246 5.02 -21.16 7.58
N GLU A 247 4.18 -21.44 6.60
CA GLU A 247 3.89 -22.80 6.17
C GLU A 247 5.05 -23.30 5.30
N ILE A 248 5.61 -24.43 5.68
CA ILE A 248 6.80 -25.00 5.05
C ILE A 248 6.37 -26.20 4.23
N GLY A 249 6.47 -26.07 2.91
CA GLY A 249 6.15 -27.11 1.95
C GLY A 249 7.18 -28.26 1.93
N PRO A 250 6.86 -29.39 1.30
CA PRO A 250 7.74 -30.55 1.23
C PRO A 250 9.04 -30.30 0.45
N ASP A 251 9.02 -29.31 -0.45
CA ASP A 251 10.13 -28.95 -1.33
C ASP A 251 10.88 -27.70 -0.82
N ALA A 252 10.64 -27.28 0.43
CA ALA A 252 11.28 -26.11 1.02
C ALA A 252 12.77 -26.39 1.26
N THR A 253 13.62 -25.68 0.52
CA THR A 253 15.08 -25.87 0.61
C THR A 253 15.81 -24.56 0.83
N ILE A 254 16.82 -24.60 1.67
CA ILE A 254 17.82 -23.54 1.83
C ILE A 254 19.14 -24.10 1.33
N THR A 255 19.71 -23.45 0.33
CA THR A 255 21.01 -23.84 -0.22
C THR A 255 22.05 -22.80 0.18
N ILE A 256 23.18 -23.26 0.71
CA ILE A 256 24.31 -22.39 1.02
C ILE A 256 25.26 -22.40 -0.19
N ASP A 257 25.83 -21.25 -0.53
CA ASP A 257 26.83 -21.15 -1.59
C ASP A 257 28.01 -22.12 -1.36
N PRO A 258 28.54 -22.77 -2.43
CA PRO A 258 29.66 -23.67 -2.28
C PRO A 258 30.92 -22.98 -1.74
N GLU A 259 31.52 -23.55 -0.69
CA GLU A 259 32.76 -23.06 -0.09
C GLU A 259 33.96 -23.91 -0.55
N LEU A 260 35.04 -23.26 -0.97
CA LEU A 260 36.27 -23.95 -1.37
C LEU A 260 37.07 -24.37 -0.14
N VAL A 261 37.30 -25.68 0.00
CA VAL A 261 38.18 -26.28 1.00
C VAL A 261 39.46 -26.75 0.31
N THR A 262 40.60 -26.24 0.77
CA THR A 262 41.92 -26.63 0.26
C THR A 262 42.70 -27.41 1.30
N LYS A 263 43.49 -28.39 0.85
CA LYS A 263 44.44 -29.07 1.73
C LYS A 263 45.43 -28.07 2.33
N THR A 264 45.86 -28.35 3.56
CA THR A 264 46.93 -27.62 4.25
C THR A 264 48.33 -27.95 3.71
N GLY A 265 48.49 -29.06 2.98
CA GLY A 265 49.72 -29.38 2.24
C GLY A 265 49.55 -30.47 1.18
N ALA A 266 50.35 -30.40 0.11
CA ALA A 266 50.26 -31.30 -1.06
C ALA A 266 50.60 -32.79 -0.76
N ALA A 267 51.20 -33.09 0.40
CA ALA A 267 51.53 -34.46 0.82
C ALA A 267 50.55 -35.02 1.86
N GLU A 268 49.55 -34.24 2.28
CA GLU A 268 48.54 -34.68 3.23
C GLU A 268 47.46 -35.45 2.46
N THR A 269 47.52 -36.77 2.57
CA THR A 269 46.45 -37.69 2.18
C THR A 269 45.93 -38.33 3.45
N VAL A 270 44.68 -38.79 3.43
CA VAL A 270 44.14 -39.59 4.53
C VAL A 270 45.04 -40.83 4.67
N PRO A 271 45.71 -41.03 5.83
CA PRO A 271 46.61 -42.16 6.03
C PRO A 271 45.90 -43.50 5.82
N GLU A 272 46.54 -44.46 5.15
CA GLU A 272 45.99 -45.80 4.90
C GLU A 272 45.73 -46.57 6.21
N GLU A 273 46.36 -46.16 7.31
CA GLU A 273 46.18 -46.74 8.64
C GLU A 273 44.86 -46.32 9.31
N ILE A 274 44.17 -45.30 8.79
CA ILE A 274 42.82 -44.92 9.29
C ILE A 274 41.81 -45.92 8.72
N GLU A 275 41.19 -46.70 9.61
CA GLU A 275 40.20 -47.72 9.23
C GLU A 275 38.76 -47.21 9.27
N ASP A 276 38.46 -46.32 10.22
CA ASP A 276 37.11 -45.84 10.48
C ASP A 276 37.16 -44.44 11.11
N VAL A 277 36.32 -43.53 10.63
CA VAL A 277 36.09 -42.23 11.26
C VAL A 277 34.60 -42.06 11.46
N VAL A 278 34.19 -42.00 12.73
CA VAL A 278 32.81 -41.68 13.10
C VAL A 278 32.76 -40.23 13.56
N VAL A 279 31.99 -39.40 12.87
CA VAL A 279 31.70 -38.01 13.24
C VAL A 279 30.37 -37.97 13.96
N PHE A 280 30.38 -37.62 15.24
CA PHE A 280 29.19 -37.39 16.04
C PHE A 280 28.77 -35.92 15.94
N ILE A 281 27.48 -35.69 15.80
CA ILE A 281 26.87 -34.37 15.74
C ILE A 281 25.85 -34.30 16.86
N SER A 282 26.20 -33.59 17.92
CA SER A 282 25.25 -33.22 18.97
C SER A 282 24.59 -31.90 18.58
N TYR A 283 23.29 -31.91 18.40
CA TYR A 283 22.52 -30.71 18.05
C TYR A 283 21.57 -30.31 19.17
N ASP A 284 21.28 -29.02 19.24
CA ASP A 284 20.18 -28.45 20.01
C ASP A 284 19.43 -27.49 19.09
N ASN A 285 18.21 -27.88 18.70
CA ASN A 285 17.40 -27.14 17.74
C ASN A 285 16.21 -26.48 18.45
N SER A 286 16.22 -25.16 18.57
CA SER A 286 15.10 -24.43 19.16
C SER A 286 14.01 -24.05 18.15
N PHE A 287 14.24 -24.25 16.85
CA PHE A 287 13.26 -23.92 15.82
C PHE A 287 12.02 -24.83 15.89
N GLU A 288 10.86 -24.29 15.50
CA GLU A 288 9.59 -25.04 15.41
C GLU A 288 9.57 -26.01 14.21
N PHE A 289 10.59 -26.00 13.35
CA PHE A 289 10.73 -26.91 12.21
C PHE A 289 11.98 -27.79 12.34
N GLY A 290 11.92 -28.95 11.68
CA GLY A 290 13.07 -29.84 11.55
C GLY A 290 13.86 -29.52 10.28
N SER A 291 14.94 -30.26 10.05
CA SER A 291 15.64 -30.21 8.78
C SER A 291 16.31 -31.53 8.44
N THR A 292 16.54 -31.74 7.14
CA THR A 292 17.40 -32.80 6.63
C THR A 292 18.56 -32.16 5.89
N LEU A 293 19.79 -32.40 6.37
CA LEU A 293 20.99 -31.81 5.80
C LEU A 293 21.69 -32.84 4.91
N THR A 294 22.04 -32.39 3.71
CA THR A 294 22.90 -33.11 2.77
C THR A 294 24.15 -32.29 2.53
N VAL A 295 25.32 -32.92 2.65
CA VAL A 295 26.61 -32.26 2.37
C VAL A 295 27.19 -32.87 1.11
N LEU A 296 27.35 -32.03 0.11
CA LEU A 296 27.88 -32.38 -1.20
C LEU A 296 29.31 -31.88 -1.35
N MET A 297 30.10 -32.61 -2.13
CA MET A 297 31.47 -32.23 -2.49
C MET A 297 31.71 -32.39 -3.99
N SER A 298 32.38 -31.42 -4.62
CA SER A 298 32.90 -31.58 -5.98
C SER A 298 34.14 -30.71 -6.24
N GLN A 299 34.93 -31.05 -7.26
CA GLN A 299 35.99 -30.18 -7.79
C GLN A 299 35.44 -29.08 -8.70
N ASP A 300 34.23 -29.24 -9.24
CA ASP A 300 33.55 -28.27 -10.11
C ASP A 300 32.21 -27.88 -9.47
N THR A 301 31.98 -26.57 -9.29
CA THR A 301 30.74 -26.06 -8.72
C THR A 301 29.52 -26.35 -9.60
N LEU A 302 29.71 -26.60 -10.90
CA LEU A 302 28.62 -26.98 -11.82
C LEU A 302 28.06 -28.39 -11.54
N ASP A 303 28.80 -29.22 -10.79
CA ASP A 303 28.36 -30.57 -10.44
C ASP A 303 27.23 -30.58 -9.41
N PHE A 304 27.09 -29.50 -8.62
CA PHE A 304 26.01 -29.37 -7.63
C PHE A 304 24.64 -29.22 -8.31
N GLU A 305 24.55 -28.44 -9.39
CA GLU A 305 23.29 -28.27 -10.16
C GLU A 305 22.98 -29.49 -11.04
N SER A 306 24.01 -30.14 -11.57
CA SER A 306 23.81 -31.30 -12.46
C SER A 306 23.56 -32.62 -11.72
N GLY A 307 23.69 -32.63 -10.39
CA GLY A 307 23.56 -33.82 -9.54
C GLY A 307 24.73 -34.80 -9.67
N ALA A 308 25.88 -34.34 -10.17
CA ALA A 308 27.09 -35.13 -10.34
C ALA A 308 28.03 -35.07 -9.12
N ALA A 309 27.76 -34.18 -8.16
CA ALA A 309 28.56 -34.03 -6.96
C ALA A 309 28.54 -35.29 -6.08
N ASP A 310 29.66 -35.56 -5.41
CA ASP A 310 29.78 -36.64 -4.44
C ASP A 310 29.04 -36.29 -3.14
N ILE A 311 28.42 -37.27 -2.50
CA ILE A 311 27.69 -37.09 -1.24
C ILE A 311 28.59 -37.45 -0.06
N LEU A 312 29.01 -36.46 0.72
CA LEU A 312 29.75 -36.66 1.97
C LEU A 312 28.81 -37.09 3.10
N VAL A 313 27.70 -36.36 3.26
CA VAL A 313 26.67 -36.62 4.27
C VAL A 313 25.33 -36.78 3.57
N ASP A 314 24.73 -37.94 3.76
CA ASP A 314 23.43 -38.28 3.18
C ASP A 314 22.37 -38.17 4.28
N ALA A 315 21.54 -37.13 4.20
CA ALA A 315 20.33 -36.94 5.00
C ALA A 315 20.50 -36.99 6.53
N LEU A 316 21.35 -36.11 7.10
CA LEU A 316 21.40 -35.88 8.55
C LEU A 316 20.08 -35.23 9.01
N GLN A 317 19.31 -35.94 9.84
CA GLN A 317 18.00 -35.45 10.29
C GLN A 317 18.09 -34.72 11.63
N ILE A 318 17.72 -33.44 11.63
CA ILE A 318 17.58 -32.60 12.82
C ILE A 318 16.10 -32.44 13.12
N THR A 319 15.69 -32.90 14.30
CA THR A 319 14.29 -32.82 14.72
C THR A 319 13.97 -31.44 15.28
N ALA A 320 12.75 -30.95 15.06
CA ALA A 320 12.26 -29.67 15.59
C ALA A 320 12.24 -29.63 17.12
N GLY A 321 12.61 -28.49 17.71
CA GLY A 321 12.41 -28.17 19.13
C GLY A 321 13.09 -29.10 20.15
N VAL A 322 14.11 -29.86 19.75
CA VAL A 322 14.78 -30.84 20.60
C VAL A 322 16.29 -30.85 20.44
N ALA A 323 16.97 -31.29 21.49
CA ALA A 323 18.36 -31.69 21.44
C ALA A 323 18.50 -33.17 21.09
N GLY A 324 19.50 -33.49 20.27
CA GLY A 324 19.76 -34.85 19.79
C GLY A 324 21.24 -35.09 19.53
N ILE A 325 21.57 -36.35 19.27
CA ILE A 325 22.89 -36.75 18.80
C ILE A 325 22.68 -37.67 17.62
N ASP A 326 23.38 -37.39 16.54
CA ASP A 326 23.51 -38.28 15.39
C ASP A 326 24.99 -38.60 15.12
N SER A 327 25.25 -39.54 14.24
CA SER A 327 26.60 -39.92 13.84
C SER A 327 26.69 -40.25 12.36
N ILE A 328 27.77 -39.81 11.74
CA ILE A 328 28.12 -40.06 10.36
C ILE A 328 29.33 -40.98 10.34
N ASP A 329 29.18 -42.12 9.70
CA ASP A 329 30.27 -43.04 9.41
C ASP A 329 30.94 -42.61 8.09
N LEU A 330 32.23 -42.28 8.17
CA LEU A 330 33.09 -41.97 7.03
C LEU A 330 33.90 -43.21 6.67
N ASN A 331 33.32 -44.05 5.83
CA ASN A 331 34.00 -45.19 5.23
C ASN A 331 35.12 -44.76 4.26
N ASP A 332 35.93 -45.72 3.81
CA ASP A 332 37.06 -45.50 2.89
C ASP A 332 36.71 -44.68 1.65
N ASN A 333 35.52 -44.90 1.07
CA ASN A 333 35.08 -44.16 -0.12
C ASN A 333 34.86 -42.67 0.20
N ARG A 334 34.21 -42.35 1.33
CA ARG A 334 33.98 -40.98 1.78
C ARG A 334 35.26 -40.29 2.21
N LEU A 335 36.14 -41.01 2.91
CA LEU A 335 37.46 -40.51 3.28
C LEU A 335 38.33 -40.19 2.04
N GLY A 336 38.19 -41.01 0.99
CA GLY A 336 38.85 -40.80 -0.30
C GLY A 336 38.53 -39.44 -0.96
N LEU A 337 37.38 -38.83 -0.66
CA LEU A 337 37.00 -37.51 -1.19
C LEU A 337 37.97 -36.40 -0.72
N PHE A 338 38.57 -36.55 0.46
CA PHE A 338 39.54 -35.60 1.00
C PHE A 338 40.95 -35.76 0.44
N ASN A 339 41.19 -36.77 -0.41
CA ASN A 339 42.50 -36.97 -1.04
C ASN A 339 42.75 -36.02 -2.23
N GLN A 340 41.82 -35.14 -2.56
CA GLN A 340 41.96 -34.11 -3.60
C GLN A 340 42.63 -32.83 -3.10
N ASP A 341 43.40 -32.13 -3.95
CA ASP A 341 44.09 -30.88 -3.55
C ASP A 341 43.13 -29.78 -3.07
N SER A 342 41.94 -29.73 -3.68
CA SER A 342 40.86 -28.83 -3.32
C SER A 342 39.51 -29.42 -3.70
N MET A 343 38.49 -29.12 -2.90
CA MET A 343 37.10 -29.49 -3.14
C MET A 343 36.21 -28.32 -2.74
N TYR A 344 35.16 -28.05 -3.52
CA TYR A 344 34.03 -27.27 -3.07
C TYR A 344 33.12 -28.14 -2.21
N VAL A 345 32.56 -27.53 -1.16
CA VAL A 345 31.57 -28.15 -0.27
C VAL A 345 30.30 -27.32 -0.33
N GLN A 346 29.16 -27.97 -0.55
CA GLN A 346 27.86 -27.33 -0.50
C GLN A 346 26.98 -28.02 0.54
N VAL A 347 26.27 -27.24 1.35
CA VAL A 347 25.27 -27.76 2.28
C VAL A 347 23.89 -27.44 1.73
N GLN A 348 23.09 -28.47 1.54
CA GLN A 348 21.68 -28.37 1.18
C GLN A 348 20.84 -28.71 2.41
N ILE A 349 19.94 -27.81 2.79
CA ILE A 349 19.07 -27.95 3.95
C ILE A 349 17.64 -28.05 3.45
N ASN A 350 17.06 -29.25 3.53
CA ASN A 350 15.63 -29.41 3.34
C ASN A 350 14.93 -29.08 4.65
N VAL A 351 14.07 -28.08 4.66
CA VAL A 351 13.37 -27.64 5.86
C VAL A 351 12.08 -28.45 6.03
N LEU A 352 11.88 -29.03 7.20
CA LEU A 352 10.78 -29.94 7.49
C LEU A 352 9.70 -29.23 8.30
N GLY A 353 8.62 -28.85 7.62
CA GLY A 353 7.41 -28.32 8.26
C GLY A 353 6.72 -29.35 9.15
N GLN A 354 5.95 -28.85 10.13
CA GLN A 354 5.06 -29.70 10.91
C GLN A 354 3.72 -29.88 10.20
N THR A 355 3.07 -31.01 10.44
CA THR A 355 1.72 -31.27 9.95
C THR A 355 0.80 -31.73 11.07
N ASP A 356 -0.49 -31.45 10.93
CA ASP A 356 -1.52 -31.96 11.84
C ASP A 356 -1.82 -33.45 11.59
N SER A 357 -2.76 -34.02 12.34
CA SER A 357 -3.13 -35.44 12.19
C SER A 357 -3.74 -35.79 10.83
N ASP A 358 -4.24 -34.80 10.11
CA ASP A 358 -4.86 -34.95 8.79
C ASP A 358 -3.85 -34.67 7.65
N GLY A 359 -2.61 -34.28 7.99
CA GLY A 359 -1.53 -33.98 7.06
C GLY A 359 -1.51 -32.54 6.55
N ASN A 360 -2.29 -31.64 7.14
CA ASN A 360 -2.26 -30.22 6.76
C ASN A 360 -1.03 -29.55 7.38
N PRO A 361 -0.35 -28.63 6.67
CA PRO A 361 0.74 -27.85 7.22
C PRO A 361 0.33 -27.08 8.48
N ILE A 362 1.21 -27.05 9.47
CA ILE A 362 1.09 -26.19 10.65
C ILE A 362 2.16 -25.09 10.50
N PRO A 363 1.76 -23.80 10.53
CA PRO A 363 2.71 -22.70 10.45
C PRO A 363 3.77 -22.79 11.54
N SER A 364 5.03 -22.59 11.15
CA SER A 364 6.20 -22.56 12.04
C SER A 364 6.66 -21.12 12.20
N ARG A 365 6.90 -20.69 13.44
CA ARG A 365 7.39 -19.34 13.74
C ARG A 365 8.91 -19.31 13.74
N PHE A 366 9.46 -18.28 13.12
CA PHE A 366 10.87 -17.93 13.16
C PHE A 366 11.06 -16.70 14.04
N LEU A 367 11.60 -16.90 15.23
CA LEU A 367 11.92 -15.83 16.16
C LEU A 367 13.39 -15.43 16.02
N SER A 368 13.72 -14.16 16.25
CA SER A 368 15.11 -13.70 16.27
C SER A 368 15.94 -14.29 17.41
N THR A 369 15.29 -14.96 18.36
CA THR A 369 15.91 -15.70 19.47
C THR A 369 16.13 -17.17 19.17
N ASP A 370 15.59 -17.68 18.05
CA ASP A 370 15.76 -19.09 17.72
C ASP A 370 17.20 -19.35 17.27
N GLU A 371 17.75 -20.47 17.74
CA GLU A 371 19.13 -20.88 17.53
C GLU A 371 19.16 -22.39 17.27
N MET A 372 20.00 -22.80 16.32
CA MET A 372 20.41 -24.18 16.15
C MET A 372 21.89 -24.28 16.49
N GLN A 373 22.20 -25.01 17.57
CA GLN A 373 23.57 -25.28 17.98
C GLN A 373 24.01 -26.64 17.46
N LEU A 374 25.17 -26.68 16.79
CA LEU A 374 25.78 -27.91 16.29
C LEU A 374 27.15 -28.08 16.93
N ASN A 375 27.32 -29.16 17.69
CA ASN A 375 28.57 -29.57 18.31
C ASN A 375 29.07 -30.84 17.63
N ILE A 376 30.13 -30.69 16.82
CA ILE A 376 30.69 -31.78 16.02
C ILE A 376 31.96 -32.30 16.70
N TYR A 377 32.03 -33.61 16.90
CA TYR A 377 33.22 -34.29 17.44
C TYR A 377 33.39 -35.66 16.81
N GLY A 378 34.61 -36.20 16.79
CA GLY A 378 34.90 -37.43 16.06
C GLY A 378 35.62 -38.50 16.89
N ARG A 379 35.48 -39.75 16.46
CA ARG A 379 36.34 -40.88 16.86
C ARG A 379 37.04 -41.40 15.62
N ILE A 380 38.36 -41.50 15.70
CA ILE A 380 39.20 -42.11 14.65
C ILE A 380 39.69 -43.45 15.17
N GLN A 381 39.51 -44.50 14.38
CA GLN A 381 40.15 -45.80 14.59
C GLN A 381 41.31 -45.93 13.62
N TYR A 382 42.46 -46.33 14.14
CA TYR A 382 43.68 -46.50 13.36
C TYR A 382 44.34 -47.84 13.66
N PHE A 383 44.87 -48.49 12.63
CA PHE A 383 45.66 -49.72 12.75
C PHE A 383 47.12 -49.38 13.08
N VAL A 384 47.72 -50.10 14.03
CA VAL A 384 49.16 -50.00 14.33
C VAL A 384 49.79 -51.37 14.21
N ASP A 385 50.71 -51.53 13.26
CA ASP A 385 51.50 -52.75 13.17
C ASP A 385 52.64 -52.73 14.20
N GLY A 386 52.78 -53.82 14.94
CA GLY A 386 53.67 -53.96 16.10
C GLY A 386 55.19 -53.95 15.89
N PRO A 387 55.78 -54.10 14.68
CA PRO A 387 57.24 -54.10 14.51
C PRO A 387 57.94 -52.81 14.94
N GLU A 388 57.26 -51.65 14.85
CA GLU A 388 57.83 -50.35 15.27
C GLU A 388 57.61 -50.04 16.77
N LEU A 389 56.77 -50.80 17.47
CA LEU A 389 56.55 -50.67 18.91
C LEU A 389 57.52 -51.53 19.74
N ALA A 390 58.15 -52.52 19.09
CA ALA A 390 59.27 -53.26 19.66
C ALA A 390 60.54 -52.43 19.47
N GLY A 391 60.80 -51.50 20.40
CA GLY A 391 62.03 -50.71 20.39
C GLY A 391 63.26 -51.60 20.22
N ASP A 392 64.21 -51.17 19.39
CA ASP A 392 65.51 -51.81 19.22
C ASP A 392 66.10 -52.14 20.60
N GLY A 393 66.11 -53.43 20.93
CA GLY A 393 66.62 -53.96 22.20
C GLY A 393 68.13 -53.96 22.31
#